data_AF-A0A7C8YG56-F1
#
_entry.id   AF-A0A7C8YG56-F1
#
_cell.length_a   1.000
_cell.length_b   1.000
_cell.length_c   1.000
_cell.angle_alpha   90.00
_cell.angle_beta   90.00
_cell.angle_gamma   90.00
#
_symmetry.space_group_name_H-M   'P 1'
#
loop_
_entity.id
_entity.type
_entity.pdbx_description
1 polymer ?
#
loop_
_entity_poly.entity_id
_entity_poly.type
_entity_poly.pdbx_seq_one_letter_code
_entity_poly.pdbx_strand_id
1 'polypeptide(L)'
;QVNDHCHNPAWEAIGYKPDAVTAASNKTFNRERPLEKGIVETLYETPSSIVASLANKGLNVIEDPQSNTYKIKCDVVIVGSGCGGGVAAAVLAGAGQKVVVLEKGNYYTGPDYSSLEGPSMDELLERGGMLPTADGSFMFLAGSTVGGGSAVNWSASLKTPDLVLKEWAEERGLGLFGSPQYRFAMECVGQRLGVTTGCVKEGFQNQVLRK
;
A
#
# COMPACT_ATOMS: atom_id res chain seq x y z
N GLN A 1 0.04 2.32 22.83
CA GLN A 1 1.49 2.13 23.14
C GLN A 1 1.73 0.97 24.12
N VAL A 2 2.69 0.12 23.80
CA VAL A 2 3.23 -0.94 24.67
C VAL A 2 4.49 -0.44 25.39
N ASN A 3 4.84 -1.05 26.52
CA ASN A 3 6.13 -0.82 27.19
C ASN A 3 7.27 -1.60 26.50
N ASP A 4 8.48 -1.47 27.04
CA ASP A 4 9.71 -2.16 26.58
C ASP A 4 9.61 -3.70 26.58
N HIS A 5 8.56 -4.27 27.17
CA HIS A 5 8.30 -5.71 27.26
C HIS A 5 7.13 -6.13 26.35
N CYS A 6 6.76 -5.28 25.38
CA CYS A 6 5.63 -5.47 24.48
C CYS A 6 4.28 -5.66 25.22
N HIS A 7 4.16 -5.11 26.42
CA HIS A 7 2.99 -5.23 27.27
C HIS A 7 2.20 -3.92 27.32
N ASN A 8 0.87 -4.02 27.35
CA ASN A 8 -0.04 -2.88 27.52
C ASN A 8 -1.11 -3.23 28.57
N PRO A 9 -1.18 -2.54 29.71
CA PRO A 9 -2.16 -2.81 30.77
C PRO A 9 -3.62 -2.70 30.33
N ALA A 10 -3.91 -1.86 29.33
CA ALA A 10 -5.26 -1.73 28.79
C ALA A 10 -5.71 -2.99 28.05
N TRP A 11 -4.78 -3.79 27.51
CA TRP A 11 -5.08 -5.06 26.85
C TRP A 11 -5.59 -6.11 27.84
N GLU A 12 -4.98 -6.21 29.03
CA GLU A 12 -5.46 -7.09 30.10
C GLU A 12 -6.88 -6.72 30.52
N ALA A 13 -7.16 -5.44 30.68
CA ALA A 13 -8.46 -4.93 31.10
C ALA A 13 -9.60 -5.30 30.13
N ILE A 14 -9.30 -5.40 28.82
CA ILE A 14 -10.29 -5.80 27.80
C ILE A 14 -10.18 -7.29 27.42
N GLY A 15 -9.34 -8.06 28.13
CA GLY A 15 -9.08 -9.47 27.83
C GLY A 15 -8.41 -9.71 26.48
N TYR A 16 -7.84 -8.68 25.86
CA TYR A 16 -7.07 -8.80 24.63
C TYR A 16 -5.70 -9.39 24.95
N LYS A 17 -5.39 -10.52 24.32
CA LYS A 17 -4.08 -11.13 24.37
C LYS A 17 -3.53 -11.09 22.95
N PRO A 18 -2.51 -10.26 22.65
CA PRO A 18 -1.85 -10.36 21.37
C PRO A 18 -1.33 -11.79 21.23
N ASP A 19 -1.48 -12.38 20.05
CA ASP A 19 -0.81 -13.64 19.76
C ASP A 19 0.67 -13.40 20.01
N ALA A 20 1.26 -14.14 20.96
CA ALA A 20 2.70 -14.13 21.10
C ALA A 20 3.23 -14.57 19.75
N VAL A 21 4.01 -13.71 19.08
CA VAL A 21 4.83 -14.08 17.92
C VAL A 21 5.93 -15.02 18.43
N THR A 22 5.51 -16.16 18.97
CA THR A 22 6.36 -17.32 19.13
C THR A 22 6.55 -17.86 17.73
N ALA A 23 7.76 -18.27 17.41
CA ALA A 23 8.13 -18.99 16.20
C ALA A 23 7.32 -20.31 15.95
N ALA A 24 6.22 -20.52 16.68
CA ALA A 24 5.34 -21.67 16.67
C ALA A 24 4.04 -21.47 15.85
N SER A 25 3.74 -20.27 15.31
CA SER A 25 2.70 -20.10 14.28
C SER A 25 3.18 -20.46 12.85
N ASN A 26 4.27 -21.23 12.75
CA ASN A 26 4.74 -21.93 11.55
C ASN A 26 3.73 -22.92 10.92
N LYS A 27 2.50 -23.00 11.45
CA LYS A 27 1.40 -23.70 10.77
C LYS A 27 0.73 -22.73 9.79
N THR A 28 1.19 -22.81 8.53
CA THR A 28 0.53 -22.33 7.28
C THR A 28 0.69 -20.87 6.83
N PHE A 29 1.83 -20.23 7.08
CA PHE A 29 2.24 -19.04 6.30
C PHE A 29 3.44 -19.31 5.38
N ASN A 30 3.45 -20.48 4.74
CA ASN A 30 4.31 -20.72 3.57
C ASN A 30 3.67 -20.11 2.31
N ARG A 31 3.19 -18.87 2.40
CA ARG A 31 2.70 -18.11 1.26
C ARG A 31 3.88 -17.33 0.72
N GLU A 32 4.36 -17.76 -0.44
CA GLU A 32 5.31 -17.01 -1.27
C GLU A 32 4.92 -15.52 -1.24
N ARG A 33 5.88 -14.65 -0.88
CA ARG A 33 5.68 -13.20 -0.86
C ARG A 33 5.26 -12.75 -2.28
N PRO A 34 4.05 -12.22 -2.49
CA PRO A 34 3.48 -12.05 -3.84
C PRO A 34 4.34 -11.28 -4.85
N LEU A 35 5.10 -10.30 -4.38
CA LEU A 35 5.94 -9.45 -5.23
C LEU A 35 7.43 -9.82 -5.20
N GLU A 36 7.83 -10.84 -4.42
CA GLU A 36 9.23 -11.22 -4.18
C GLU A 36 10.02 -11.43 -5.47
N LYS A 37 9.40 -12.09 -6.44
CA LYS A 37 10.01 -12.37 -7.74
C LYS A 37 10.36 -11.10 -8.51
N GLY A 38 9.64 -10.00 -8.31
CA GLY A 38 9.82 -8.74 -9.03
C GLY A 38 10.55 -7.64 -8.25
N ILE A 39 10.74 -7.79 -6.94
CA ILE A 39 11.32 -6.74 -6.11
C ILE A 39 12.85 -6.70 -6.21
N VAL A 40 13.37 -5.48 -6.17
CA VAL A 40 14.79 -5.15 -5.97
C VAL A 40 14.83 -4.08 -4.88
N GLU A 41 15.34 -4.43 -3.70
CA GLU A 41 15.42 -3.52 -2.56
C GLU A 41 16.74 -2.75 -2.61
N THR A 42 16.68 -1.50 -3.06
CA THR A 42 17.89 -0.69 -3.29
C THR A 42 18.72 -0.44 -2.03
N LEU A 43 18.13 -0.61 -0.84
CA LEU A 43 18.83 -0.52 0.45
C LEU A 43 19.96 -1.56 0.58
N TYR A 44 19.78 -2.73 -0.03
CA TYR A 44 20.75 -3.83 0.01
C TYR A 44 21.63 -3.90 -1.24
N GLU A 45 21.50 -2.92 -2.14
CA GLU A 45 22.20 -2.89 -3.41
C GLU A 45 23.41 -1.93 -3.38
N THR A 46 24.42 -2.31 -4.13
CA THR A 46 25.60 -1.51 -4.46
C THR A 46 25.53 -1.09 -5.93
N PRO A 47 26.35 -0.13 -6.39
CA PRO A 47 26.38 0.24 -7.81
C PRO A 47 26.63 -0.94 -8.76
N SER A 48 27.44 -1.93 -8.35
CA SER A 48 27.72 -3.11 -9.16
C SER A 48 26.61 -4.16 -9.09
N SER A 49 25.97 -4.34 -7.93
CA SER A 49 24.92 -5.34 -7.77
C SER A 49 23.57 -4.90 -8.33
N ILE A 50 23.23 -3.60 -8.29
CA ILE A 50 21.93 -3.11 -8.77
C ILE A 50 21.71 -3.38 -10.26
N VAL A 51 22.75 -3.24 -11.08
CA VAL A 51 22.70 -3.53 -12.52
C VAL A 51 22.42 -5.02 -12.74
N ALA A 52 23.11 -5.90 -12.02
CA ALA A 52 22.93 -7.34 -12.11
C ALA A 52 21.54 -7.77 -11.60
N SER A 53 21.09 -7.23 -10.46
CA SER A 53 19.77 -7.51 -9.88
C SER A 53 18.64 -7.13 -10.84
N LEU A 54 18.67 -5.91 -11.41
CA LEU A 54 17.68 -5.47 -12.38
C LEU A 54 17.73 -6.30 -13.69
N ALA A 55 18.93 -6.65 -14.17
CA ALA A 55 19.11 -7.50 -15.34
C ALA A 55 18.54 -8.91 -15.12
N ASN A 56 18.73 -9.49 -13.92
CA ASN A 56 18.17 -10.78 -13.52
C ASN A 56 16.63 -10.75 -13.46
N LYS A 57 16.02 -9.57 -13.26
CA LYS A 57 14.56 -9.37 -13.39
C LYS A 57 14.10 -9.13 -14.84
N GLY A 58 15.00 -9.25 -15.83
CA GLY A 58 14.67 -9.10 -17.25
C GLY A 58 14.60 -7.66 -17.75
N LEU A 59 15.18 -6.70 -17.01
CA LEU A 59 15.32 -5.31 -17.42
C LEU A 59 16.63 -5.11 -18.18
N ASN A 60 16.62 -4.24 -19.20
CA ASN A 60 17.84 -3.78 -19.84
C ASN A 60 18.28 -2.49 -19.12
N VAL A 61 19.47 -2.53 -18.52
CA VAL A 61 20.00 -1.45 -17.70
C VAL A 61 21.37 -1.04 -18.25
N ILE A 62 21.54 0.27 -18.44
CA ILE A 62 22.80 0.87 -18.89
C ILE A 62 23.24 1.85 -17.80
N GLU A 63 24.43 1.63 -17.26
CA GLU A 63 25.06 2.61 -16.37
C GLU A 63 25.57 3.81 -17.19
N ASP A 64 25.36 5.01 -16.67
CA ASP A 64 25.89 6.27 -17.21
C ASP A 64 26.84 6.89 -16.17
N PRO A 65 28.15 6.57 -16.24
CA PRO A 65 29.11 7.00 -15.23
C PRO A 65 29.30 8.51 -15.17
N GLN A 66 29.01 9.24 -16.26
CA GLN A 66 29.19 10.70 -16.31
C GLN A 66 28.14 11.43 -15.49
N SER A 67 26.91 10.92 -15.49
CA SER A 67 25.80 11.48 -14.74
C SER A 67 25.55 10.78 -13.40
N ASN A 68 26.28 9.70 -13.09
CA ASN A 68 26.05 8.83 -11.95
C ASN A 68 24.59 8.33 -11.91
N THR A 69 24.07 7.89 -13.06
CA THR A 69 22.69 7.40 -13.21
C THR A 69 22.62 6.04 -13.89
N TYR A 70 21.48 5.35 -13.74
CA TYR A 70 21.16 4.13 -14.47
C TYR A 70 19.98 4.39 -15.42
N LYS A 71 20.13 3.98 -16.67
CA LYS A 71 19.09 4.04 -17.69
C LYS A 71 18.42 2.68 -17.81
N ILE A 72 17.18 2.59 -17.37
CA ILE A 72 16.39 1.35 -17.37
C ILE A 72 15.38 1.42 -18.52
N LYS A 73 15.44 0.45 -19.45
CA LYS A 73 14.48 0.35 -20.56
C LYS A 73 13.22 -0.39 -20.11
N CYS A 74 12.09 0.30 -20.17
CA CYS A 74 10.75 -0.22 -19.88
C CYS A 74 9.72 0.44 -20.80
N ASP A 75 8.51 -0.11 -20.85
CA ASP A 75 7.41 0.47 -21.61
C ASP A 75 6.67 1.54 -20.78
N VAL A 76 6.57 1.30 -19.46
CA VAL A 76 5.92 2.22 -18.52
C VAL A 76 6.72 2.28 -17.22
N VAL A 77 6.91 3.49 -16.70
CA VAL A 77 7.36 3.74 -15.33
C VAL A 77 6.22 4.30 -14.48
N ILE A 78 6.03 3.74 -13.30
CA ILE A 78 5.05 4.20 -12.31
C ILE A 78 5.81 4.64 -11.07
N VAL A 79 5.62 5.89 -10.66
CA VAL A 79 6.25 6.44 -9.46
C VAL A 79 5.20 6.46 -8.34
N GLY A 80 5.41 5.61 -7.33
CA GLY A 80 4.50 5.34 -6.23
C GLY A 80 3.57 4.17 -6.53
N SER A 81 3.56 3.18 -5.64
CA SER A 81 2.77 1.94 -5.74
C SER A 81 1.41 2.01 -5.04
N GLY A 82 0.98 3.22 -4.66
CA GLY A 82 -0.26 3.48 -3.91
C GLY A 82 -1.56 3.12 -4.64
N CYS A 83 -2.68 3.63 -4.14
CA CYS A 83 -4.03 3.29 -4.59
C CYS A 83 -4.25 3.41 -6.11
N GLY A 84 -3.66 4.40 -6.76
CA GLY A 84 -3.70 4.54 -8.23
C GLY A 84 -2.59 3.77 -8.94
N GLY A 85 -1.35 3.89 -8.45
CA GLY A 85 -0.16 3.33 -9.10
C GLY A 85 -0.18 1.80 -9.16
N GLY A 86 -0.56 1.13 -8.07
CA GLY A 86 -0.67 -0.33 -8.04
C GLY A 86 -1.73 -0.86 -9.00
N VAL A 87 -2.87 -0.17 -9.12
CA VAL A 87 -3.95 -0.53 -10.06
C VAL A 87 -3.48 -0.36 -11.51
N ALA A 88 -2.88 0.79 -11.83
CA ALA A 88 -2.32 1.04 -13.16
C ALA A 88 -1.25 0.02 -13.53
N ALA A 89 -0.34 -0.30 -12.59
CA ALA A 89 0.70 -1.30 -12.78
C ALA A 89 0.12 -2.66 -13.13
N ALA A 90 -0.86 -3.12 -12.35
CA ALA A 90 -1.51 -4.41 -12.56
C ALA A 90 -2.22 -4.50 -13.92
N VAL A 91 -2.92 -3.43 -14.33
CA VAL A 91 -3.63 -3.39 -15.62
C VAL A 91 -2.65 -3.39 -16.80
N LEU A 92 -1.62 -2.53 -16.75
CA LEU A 92 -0.66 -2.40 -17.84
C LEU A 92 0.25 -3.62 -17.97
N ALA A 93 0.73 -4.17 -16.85
CA ALA A 93 1.50 -5.41 -16.85
C ALA A 93 0.65 -6.61 -17.33
N GLY A 94 -0.63 -6.67 -16.92
CA GLY A 94 -1.58 -7.68 -17.40
C GLY A 94 -1.85 -7.59 -18.92
N ALA A 95 -1.67 -6.41 -19.51
CA ALA A 95 -1.72 -6.19 -20.96
C ALA A 95 -0.39 -6.49 -21.68
N GLY A 96 0.61 -7.04 -20.97
CA GLY A 96 1.90 -7.45 -21.53
C GLY A 96 2.96 -6.36 -21.59
N GLN A 97 2.72 -5.18 -21.00
CA GLN A 97 3.71 -4.10 -20.93
C GLN A 97 4.80 -4.43 -19.90
N LYS A 98 6.04 -4.05 -20.19
CA LYS A 98 7.15 -4.08 -19.23
C LYS A 98 7.06 -2.86 -18.31
N VAL A 99 6.44 -3.05 -17.15
CA VAL A 99 6.20 -2.00 -16.16
C VAL A 99 7.27 -2.01 -15.07
N VAL A 100 7.86 -0.85 -14.78
CA VAL A 100 8.73 -0.63 -13.62
C VAL A 100 7.99 0.26 -12.62
N VAL A 101 7.88 -0.20 -11.37
CA VAL A 101 7.29 0.58 -10.28
C VAL A 101 8.40 1.04 -9.34
N LEU A 102 8.50 2.34 -9.13
CA LEU A 102 9.41 2.95 -8.18
C LEU A 102 8.64 3.33 -6.92
N GLU A 103 8.97 2.71 -5.80
CA GLU A 103 8.36 2.97 -4.50
C GLU A 103 9.44 3.47 -3.54
N LYS A 104 9.10 4.47 -2.72
CA LYS A 104 9.99 5.01 -1.70
C LYS A 104 10.00 4.15 -0.44
N GLY A 105 8.85 3.57 -0.11
CA GLY A 105 8.67 2.72 1.06
C GLY A 105 9.14 1.28 0.88
N ASN A 106 9.23 0.56 2.01
CA ASN A 106 9.58 -0.86 2.02
C ASN A 106 8.38 -1.75 1.67
N TYR A 107 8.66 -3.00 1.32
CA TYR A 107 7.65 -4.02 1.08
C TYR A 107 7.43 -4.90 2.31
N TYR A 108 6.24 -4.84 2.88
CA TYR A 108 5.81 -5.69 3.99
C TYR A 108 4.69 -6.64 3.56
N THR A 109 4.62 -7.79 4.21
CA THR A 109 3.56 -8.78 4.10
C THR A 109 3.04 -9.15 5.49
N GLY A 110 1.94 -9.92 5.55
CA GLY A 110 1.27 -10.29 6.81
C GLY A 110 2.22 -10.71 7.96
N PRO A 111 3.19 -11.61 7.73
CA PRO A 111 4.15 -12.04 8.74
C PRO A 111 5.14 -10.96 9.21
N ASP A 112 5.36 -9.92 8.41
CA ASP A 112 6.33 -8.87 8.73
C ASP A 112 5.75 -7.84 9.73
N TYR A 113 4.42 -7.77 9.87
CA TYR A 113 3.78 -6.81 10.75
C TYR A 113 3.93 -7.19 12.22
N SER A 114 4.56 -6.31 13.00
CA SER A 114 4.73 -6.47 14.45
C SER A 114 3.43 -6.50 15.25
N SER A 115 2.30 -6.04 14.67
CA SER A 115 1.04 -5.77 15.37
C SER A 115 1.14 -4.73 16.50
N LEU A 116 2.28 -4.01 16.57
CA LEU A 116 2.54 -2.96 17.54
C LEU A 116 2.42 -1.60 16.86
N GLU A 117 1.63 -0.72 17.47
CA GLU A 117 1.34 0.62 16.95
C GLU A 117 2.61 1.44 16.66
N GLY A 118 3.53 1.56 17.64
CA GLY A 118 4.74 2.36 17.51
C GLY A 118 5.63 1.95 16.33
N PRO A 119 6.14 0.70 16.30
CA PRO A 119 6.93 0.21 15.18
C PRO A 119 6.20 0.31 13.83
N SER A 120 4.90 0.00 13.80
CA SER A 120 4.11 0.10 12.58
C SER A 120 4.01 1.54 12.06
N MET A 121 3.96 2.55 12.94
CA MET A 121 3.99 3.95 12.52
C MET A 121 5.31 4.29 11.86
N ASP A 122 6.44 3.91 12.46
CA ASP A 122 7.78 4.18 11.93
C ASP A 122 8.05 3.46 10.60
N GLU A 123 7.56 2.23 10.46
CA GLU A 123 7.77 1.38 9.28
C GLU A 123 6.85 1.74 8.10
N LEU A 124 5.59 2.08 8.39
CA LEU A 124 4.54 2.15 7.36
C LEU A 124 4.09 3.59 7.04
N LEU A 125 4.40 4.57 7.89
CA LEU A 125 3.99 5.95 7.70
C LEU A 125 5.17 6.87 7.40
N GLU A 126 4.91 7.88 6.58
CA GLU A 126 5.85 8.94 6.29
C GLU A 126 6.28 9.64 7.59
N ARG A 127 7.59 9.65 7.85
CA ARG A 127 8.19 10.26 9.05
C ARG A 127 7.53 9.77 10.35
N GLY A 128 7.19 8.48 10.44
CA GLY A 128 6.53 7.93 11.62
C GLY A 128 5.15 8.54 11.90
N GLY A 129 4.48 9.08 10.87
CA GLY A 129 3.21 9.80 11.00
C GLY A 129 3.35 11.27 11.43
N MET A 130 4.56 11.78 11.62
CA MET A 130 4.82 13.19 11.96
C MET A 130 5.05 14.04 10.71
N LEU A 131 3.97 14.28 9.96
CA LEU A 131 3.99 15.17 8.79
C LEU A 131 3.11 16.42 9.02
N PRO A 132 3.56 17.41 9.80
CA PRO A 132 2.79 18.61 10.09
C PRO A 132 2.84 19.65 8.96
N THR A 133 1.87 20.56 8.95
CA THR A 133 1.98 21.84 8.22
C THR A 133 3.11 22.68 8.81
N ALA A 134 3.60 23.67 8.06
CA ALA A 134 4.72 24.53 8.49
C ALA A 134 4.42 25.30 9.81
N ASP A 135 3.15 25.58 10.08
CA ASP A 135 2.66 26.21 11.31
C ASP A 135 2.19 25.21 12.38
N GLY A 136 2.24 23.90 12.09
CA GLY A 136 1.80 22.83 13.00
C GLY A 136 0.29 22.71 13.19
N SER A 137 -0.53 23.44 12.44
CA SER A 137 -1.99 23.43 12.61
C SER A 137 -2.67 22.13 12.18
N PHE A 138 -2.09 21.41 11.21
CA PHE A 138 -2.57 20.10 10.75
C PHE A 138 -1.45 19.08 10.73
N MET A 139 -1.81 17.81 10.95
CA MET A 139 -0.94 16.66 10.82
C MET A 139 -1.50 15.72 9.75
N PHE A 140 -0.65 15.34 8.79
CA PHE A 140 -1.00 14.39 7.74
C PHE A 140 -0.50 12.99 8.08
N LEU A 141 -1.31 11.98 7.79
CA LEU A 141 -0.89 10.58 7.79
C LEU A 141 -0.79 10.11 6.34
N ALA A 142 0.42 9.77 5.90
CA ALA A 142 0.68 9.28 4.56
C ALA A 142 1.43 7.95 4.65
N GLY A 143 0.95 6.92 3.96
CA GLY A 143 1.64 5.63 3.92
C GLY A 143 2.93 5.71 3.10
N SER A 144 4.03 5.18 3.64
CA SER A 144 5.35 5.06 3.00
C SER A 144 5.78 3.59 2.96
N THR A 145 5.02 2.79 2.22
CA THR A 145 5.23 1.35 2.01
C THR A 145 4.68 0.96 0.64
N VAL A 146 5.02 -0.22 0.12
CA VAL A 146 4.36 -0.77 -1.06
C VAL A 146 2.84 -0.83 -0.83
N GLY A 147 2.07 -0.20 -1.72
CA GLY A 147 0.62 0.03 -1.55
C GLY A 147 0.26 1.37 -0.92
N GLY A 148 1.23 2.14 -0.42
CA GLY A 148 1.06 3.51 0.09
C GLY A 148 -0.09 3.65 1.09
N GLY A 149 -0.91 4.69 0.91
CA GLY A 149 -2.08 4.92 1.76
C GLY A 149 -3.10 3.76 1.80
N SER A 150 -3.17 2.92 0.76
CA SER A 150 -4.06 1.75 0.78
C SER A 150 -3.56 0.60 1.65
N ALA A 151 -2.28 0.59 2.04
CA ALA A 151 -1.73 -0.41 2.97
C ALA A 151 -2.00 -0.06 4.44
N VAL A 152 -2.24 1.22 4.76
CA VAL A 152 -2.35 1.73 6.15
C VAL A 152 -3.74 2.28 6.50
N ASN A 153 -4.69 2.29 5.56
CA ASN A 153 -6.03 2.83 5.81
C ASN A 153 -6.96 1.82 6.51
N TRP A 154 -8.15 2.29 6.90
CA TRP A 154 -9.17 1.45 7.55
C TRP A 154 -10.01 0.62 6.55
N SER A 155 -9.57 0.47 5.30
CA SER A 155 -10.24 -0.30 4.24
C SER A 155 -11.69 0.12 3.92
N ALA A 156 -12.14 1.29 4.42
CA ALA A 156 -13.44 1.84 4.10
C ALA A 156 -13.51 2.18 2.60
N SER A 157 -14.43 1.53 1.90
CA SER A 157 -14.60 1.66 0.45
C SER A 157 -15.99 2.20 0.15
N LEU A 158 -16.05 3.47 -0.27
CA LEU A 158 -17.28 4.17 -0.62
C LEU A 158 -17.25 4.49 -2.11
N LYS A 159 -18.38 4.28 -2.80
CA LYS A 159 -18.54 4.76 -4.17
C LYS A 159 -18.58 6.29 -4.14
N THR A 160 -17.95 6.92 -5.14
CA THR A 160 -18.06 8.36 -5.35
C THR A 160 -19.54 8.72 -5.51
N PRO A 161 -20.09 9.64 -4.70
CA PRO A 161 -21.50 10.02 -4.80
C PRO A 161 -21.87 10.59 -6.17
N ASP A 162 -23.07 10.30 -6.65
CA ASP A 162 -23.53 10.72 -7.98
C ASP A 162 -23.47 12.25 -8.17
N LEU A 163 -23.75 13.03 -7.11
CA LEU A 163 -23.65 14.49 -7.15
C LEU A 163 -22.21 14.95 -7.44
N VAL A 164 -21.21 14.29 -6.87
CA VAL A 164 -19.78 14.61 -7.08
C VAL A 164 -19.37 14.24 -8.51
N LEU A 165 -19.80 13.08 -9.01
CA LEU A 165 -19.53 12.67 -10.39
C LEU A 165 -20.16 13.64 -11.40
N LYS A 166 -21.37 14.12 -11.11
CA LYS A 166 -22.05 15.13 -11.91
C LYS A 166 -21.28 16.44 -11.93
N GLU A 167 -20.88 16.95 -10.76
CA GLU A 167 -20.06 18.17 -10.67
C GLU A 167 -18.79 18.04 -11.51
N TRP A 168 -18.05 16.94 -11.37
CA TRP A 168 -16.81 16.73 -12.11
C TRP A 168 -17.04 16.65 -13.63
N ALA A 169 -18.07 15.93 -14.05
CA ALA A 169 -18.36 15.73 -15.47
C ALA A 169 -18.86 17.02 -16.16
N GLU A 170 -19.83 17.71 -15.54
CA GLU A 170 -20.57 18.80 -16.17
C GLU A 170 -19.95 20.17 -15.86
N GLU A 171 -19.58 20.43 -14.61
CA GLU A 171 -19.13 21.76 -14.16
C GLU A 171 -17.62 21.92 -14.30
N ARG A 172 -16.86 20.83 -14.14
CA ARG A 172 -15.39 20.83 -14.26
C ARG A 172 -14.89 20.36 -15.62
N GLY A 173 -15.78 19.94 -16.52
CA GLY A 173 -15.46 19.48 -17.87
C GLY A 173 -14.73 18.13 -17.91
N LEU A 174 -14.75 17.35 -16.82
CA LEU A 174 -14.08 16.05 -16.74
C LEU A 174 -15.05 14.92 -17.14
N GLY A 175 -15.48 14.95 -18.41
CA GLY A 175 -16.54 14.06 -18.93
C GLY A 175 -16.32 12.56 -18.73
N LEU A 176 -15.06 12.12 -18.50
CA LEU A 176 -14.74 10.75 -18.12
C LEU A 176 -15.55 10.28 -16.90
N PHE A 177 -15.74 11.13 -15.88
CA PHE A 177 -16.42 10.73 -14.65
C PHE A 177 -17.93 10.51 -14.82
N GLY A 178 -18.54 11.07 -15.88
CA GLY A 178 -19.92 10.79 -16.29
C GLY A 178 -20.06 9.61 -17.25
N SER A 179 -18.95 9.01 -17.69
CA SER A 179 -18.93 8.00 -18.74
C SER A 179 -19.28 6.59 -18.24
N PRO A 180 -19.78 5.70 -19.12
CA PRO A 180 -19.89 4.27 -18.81
C PRO A 180 -18.55 3.62 -18.42
N GLN A 181 -17.43 4.11 -18.97
CA GLN A 181 -16.09 3.57 -18.72
C GLN A 181 -15.66 3.77 -17.26
N TYR A 182 -15.95 4.94 -16.68
CA TYR A 182 -15.64 5.18 -15.26
C TYR A 182 -16.48 4.29 -14.34
N ARG A 183 -17.77 4.13 -14.63
CA ARG A 183 -18.65 3.21 -13.88
C ARG A 183 -18.14 1.78 -13.93
N PHE A 184 -17.77 1.30 -15.12
CA PHE A 184 -17.17 -0.02 -15.30
C PHE A 184 -15.86 -0.16 -14.51
N ALA A 185 -14.97 0.84 -14.55
CA ALA A 185 -13.72 0.81 -13.79
C ALA A 185 -13.95 0.72 -12.26
N MET A 186 -14.93 1.48 -11.74
CA MET A 186 -15.33 1.41 -10.33
C MET A 186 -15.85 0.02 -9.94
N GLU A 187 -16.63 -0.63 -10.81
CA GLU A 187 -17.10 -2.00 -10.60
C GLU A 187 -15.95 -3.02 -10.62
N CYS A 188 -15.05 -2.95 -11.60
CA CYS A 188 -13.90 -3.83 -11.69
C CYS A 188 -12.99 -3.73 -10.45
N VAL A 189 -12.68 -2.51 -10.00
CA VAL A 189 -11.86 -2.30 -8.80
C VAL A 189 -12.60 -2.77 -7.55
N GLY A 190 -13.89 -2.43 -7.40
CA GLY A 190 -14.71 -2.88 -6.27
C GLY A 190 -14.81 -4.40 -6.18
N GLN A 191 -14.99 -5.07 -7.32
CA GLN A 191 -15.02 -6.53 -7.39
C GLN A 191 -13.66 -7.14 -7.04
N ARG A 192 -12.56 -6.58 -7.56
CA ARG A 192 -11.19 -7.06 -7.25
C ARG A 192 -10.85 -6.91 -5.77
N LEU A 193 -11.28 -5.82 -5.14
CA LEU A 193 -11.09 -5.56 -3.71
C LEU A 193 -12.05 -6.38 -2.82
N GLY A 194 -13.11 -6.97 -3.40
CA GLY A 194 -14.12 -7.71 -2.64
C GLY A 194 -14.99 -6.80 -1.77
N VAL A 195 -15.29 -5.57 -2.22
CA VAL A 195 -16.07 -4.60 -1.45
C VAL A 195 -17.49 -5.15 -1.18
N THR A 196 -17.86 -5.19 0.09
CA THR A 196 -19.18 -5.65 0.55
C THR A 196 -20.06 -4.49 0.99
N THR A 197 -21.36 -4.56 0.72
CA THR A 197 -22.35 -3.54 1.13
C THR A 197 -23.16 -3.92 2.37
N GLY A 198 -23.02 -5.14 2.88
CA GLY A 198 -23.70 -5.62 4.08
C GLY A 198 -22.71 -6.21 5.09
N CYS A 199 -23.04 -6.12 6.38
CA CYS A 199 -22.26 -6.72 7.47
C CYS A 199 -23.08 -7.84 8.11
N VAL A 200 -22.65 -9.09 7.94
CA VAL A 200 -23.33 -10.25 8.55
C VAL A 200 -22.98 -10.39 10.04
N LYS A 201 -21.74 -10.04 10.40
CA LYS A 201 -21.23 -10.10 11.76
C LYS A 201 -20.36 -8.88 12.03
N GLU A 202 -20.86 -7.98 12.85
CA GLU A 202 -20.12 -6.80 13.30
C GLU A 202 -19.00 -7.20 14.27
N GLY A 203 -17.89 -6.47 14.25
CA GLY A 203 -16.88 -6.55 15.30
C GLY A 203 -17.43 -6.07 16.64
N PHE A 204 -16.86 -6.54 17.75
CA PHE A 204 -17.34 -6.23 19.10
C PHE A 204 -17.53 -4.71 19.34
N GLN A 205 -16.56 -3.90 18.91
CA GLN A 205 -16.63 -2.44 19.03
C GLN A 205 -17.87 -1.85 18.34
N ASN A 206 -18.16 -2.28 17.11
CA ASN A 206 -19.32 -1.81 16.35
C ASN A 206 -20.65 -2.27 16.98
N GLN A 207 -20.70 -3.48 17.55
CA GLN A 207 -21.88 -3.98 18.27
C GLN A 207 -22.21 -3.14 19.51
N VAL A 208 -21.17 -2.67 20.22
CA VAL A 208 -21.33 -1.80 21.40
C VAL A 208 -21.83 -0.42 20.99
N LEU A 209 -21.28 0.17 19.93
CA LEU A 209 -21.66 1.51 19.44
C LEU A 209 -23.06 1.59 18.81
N ARG A 210 -23.65 0.45 18.42
CA ARG A 210 -24.97 0.40 17.80
C ARG A 210 -26.13 0.51 18.80
N LYS A 211 -25.87 0.40 20.10
CA LYS A 211 -26.87 0.58 21.17
C LYS A 211 -27.13 2.05 21.46
#